data_AF-A0A328HL47-F1
#
_entry.id   AF-A0A328HL47-F1
#
_cell.length_a   1.000
_cell.length_b   1.000
_cell.length_c   1.000
_cell.angle_alpha   90.00
_cell.angle_beta   90.00
_cell.angle_gamma   90.00
#
_symmetry.space_group_name_H-M   'P 1'
#
loop_
_entity.id
_entity.type
_entity.pdbx_description
1 polymer ?
#
loop_
_entity_poly.entity_id
_entity_poly.type
_entity_poly.pdbx_seq_one_letter_code
_entity_poly.pdbx_strand_id
1 'polypeptide(L)'
;DEIWNLKRGGHDYRKVYAAYKAATEFKGKPTVILAKTVKGYGLGPHFEGRNATHQMKKLTLDDLKKFRDHLRIPVTDEQLEKDPYRPPYFHPGTDAPEIKYLLERRAALGGSVPERRSKHSDIELPEAKTYEVAKRGSGKQQAATTMAFVRLLKDLMRDKNFGKHIAPIIPDEARTFGMDAFFPTAKIYNPKGQNYLSVDRDLVLAYKESAQGQLIHPGINEAGAVAAFTAAGTAYATHGVPLVPVYVFYSMFGF
;
A
#
# COMPACT_ATOMS: atom_id res chain seq x y z
N ASP A 1 12.40 17.29 -39.73
CA ASP A 1 12.91 17.29 -38.33
C ASP A 1 11.89 17.77 -37.31
N GLU A 2 11.21 18.90 -37.51
CA GLU A 2 10.26 19.45 -36.53
C GLU A 2 9.12 18.49 -36.14
N ILE A 3 8.55 17.77 -37.11
CA ILE A 3 7.50 16.77 -36.87
C ILE A 3 8.02 15.61 -36.00
N TRP A 4 9.27 15.20 -36.20
CA TRP A 4 9.89 14.11 -35.43
C TRP A 4 10.20 14.53 -33.98
N ASN A 5 10.41 15.82 -33.75
CA ASN A 5 10.66 16.39 -32.42
C ASN A 5 9.38 16.52 -31.56
N LEU A 6 8.20 16.22 -32.10
CA LEU A 6 6.95 16.21 -31.32
C LEU A 6 6.97 15.10 -30.26
N LYS A 7 7.02 15.50 -28.99
CA LYS A 7 7.06 14.57 -27.84
C LYS A 7 5.67 14.11 -27.42
N ARG A 8 5.57 12.87 -26.94
CA ARG A 8 4.38 12.39 -26.23
C ARG A 8 4.32 13.02 -24.84
N GLY A 9 3.11 13.23 -24.31
CA GLY A 9 2.91 13.93 -23.04
C GLY A 9 3.61 13.32 -21.83
N GLY A 10 3.81 11.99 -21.80
CA GLY A 10 4.56 11.33 -20.72
C GLY A 10 6.07 11.63 -20.71
N HIS A 11 6.60 12.21 -21.80
CA HIS A 11 7.99 12.64 -21.94
C HIS A 11 8.16 14.16 -21.86
N ASP A 12 7.09 14.88 -21.55
CA ASP A 12 7.10 16.32 -21.29
C ASP A 12 6.91 16.57 -19.79
N TYR A 13 7.98 17.00 -19.12
CA TYR A 13 7.97 17.25 -17.68
C TYR A 13 6.92 18.30 -17.26
N ARG A 14 6.57 19.25 -18.13
CA ARG A 14 5.55 20.27 -17.83
C ARG A 14 4.16 19.65 -17.79
N LYS A 15 3.88 18.72 -18.71
CA LYS A 15 2.60 17.98 -18.75
C LYS A 15 2.48 17.02 -17.57
N VAL A 16 3.55 16.30 -17.26
CA VAL A 16 3.59 15.40 -16.09
C VAL A 16 3.40 16.20 -14.79
N TYR A 17 4.15 17.30 -14.61
CA TYR A 17 4.00 18.16 -13.43
C TYR A 17 2.57 18.71 -13.30
N ALA A 18 1.99 19.25 -14.38
CA ALA A 18 0.62 19.77 -14.36
C ALA A 18 -0.40 18.69 -13.97
N ALA A 19 -0.23 17.46 -14.46
CA ALA A 19 -1.11 16.34 -14.10
C ALA A 19 -0.97 15.95 -12.62
N TYR A 20 0.25 15.85 -12.08
CA TYR A 20 0.47 15.55 -10.66
C TYR A 20 -0.03 16.67 -9.74
N LYS A 21 0.17 17.93 -10.13
CA LYS A 21 -0.35 19.08 -9.38
C LYS A 21 -1.87 19.04 -9.31
N ALA A 22 -2.54 18.87 -10.46
CA ALA A 22 -4.00 18.73 -10.50
C ALA A 22 -4.49 17.55 -9.64
N ALA A 23 -3.81 16.39 -9.69
CA ALA A 23 -4.18 15.22 -8.91
C ALA A 23 -4.02 15.41 -7.39
N THR A 24 -2.99 16.15 -6.95
CA THR A 24 -2.73 16.39 -5.52
C THR A 24 -3.61 17.49 -4.92
N GLU A 25 -4.02 18.46 -5.73
CA GLU A 25 -4.95 19.53 -5.35
C GLU A 25 -6.42 19.07 -5.36
N PHE A 26 -6.77 18.14 -6.24
CA PHE A 26 -8.13 17.61 -6.37
C PHE A 26 -8.61 16.87 -5.10
N LYS A 27 -9.88 17.04 -4.75
CA LYS A 27 -10.53 16.40 -3.58
C LYS A 27 -11.82 15.68 -4.00
N GLY A 28 -12.12 14.57 -3.31
CA GLY A 28 -13.44 13.90 -3.37
C GLY A 28 -13.47 12.52 -4.05
N LYS A 29 -12.51 12.20 -4.93
CA LYS A 29 -12.36 10.85 -5.52
C LYS A 29 -10.91 10.57 -5.92
N PRO A 30 -10.51 9.30 -6.07
CA PRO A 30 -9.20 8.95 -6.62
C PRO A 30 -8.99 9.50 -8.04
N THR A 31 -7.75 9.81 -8.38
CA THR A 31 -7.35 10.28 -9.72
C THR A 31 -6.46 9.26 -10.40
N VAL A 32 -6.71 9.01 -11.69
CA VAL A 32 -5.87 8.18 -12.55
C VAL A 32 -5.19 9.06 -13.59
N ILE A 33 -3.86 9.00 -13.68
CA ILE A 33 -3.08 9.71 -14.72
C ILE A 33 -2.70 8.70 -15.81
N LEU A 34 -3.20 8.92 -17.03
CA LEU A 34 -2.85 8.11 -18.20
C LEU A 34 -1.68 8.76 -18.96
N ALA A 35 -0.46 8.37 -18.60
CA ALA A 35 0.75 8.91 -19.21
C ALA A 35 1.10 8.20 -20.52
N LYS A 36 0.93 8.89 -21.66
CA LYS A 36 1.32 8.35 -22.98
C LYS A 36 2.83 8.48 -23.18
N THR A 37 3.55 7.36 -23.14
CA THR A 37 5.02 7.28 -23.35
C THR A 37 5.37 6.52 -24.63
N VAL A 38 6.65 6.47 -24.99
CA VAL A 38 7.19 5.59 -26.03
C VAL A 38 7.95 4.45 -25.35
N LYS A 39 7.65 3.20 -25.71
CA LYS A 39 8.39 2.03 -25.22
C LYS A 39 9.81 2.06 -25.78
N GLY A 40 10.83 1.93 -24.91
CA GLY A 40 12.24 2.00 -25.30
C GLY A 40 12.70 3.39 -25.75
N TYR A 41 12.06 4.46 -25.24
CA TYR A 41 12.42 5.84 -25.56
C TYR A 41 13.91 6.12 -25.34
N GLY A 42 14.59 6.66 -26.36
CA GLY A 42 16.01 7.02 -26.25
C GLY A 42 16.98 5.84 -26.40
N LEU A 43 16.50 4.62 -26.62
CA LEU A 43 17.34 3.42 -26.87
C LEU A 43 17.64 3.21 -28.37
N GLY A 44 17.28 4.18 -29.22
CA GLY A 44 17.55 4.12 -30.65
C GLY A 44 16.55 3.26 -31.45
N PRO A 45 16.71 3.22 -32.79
CA PRO A 45 15.70 2.70 -33.72
C PRO A 45 15.47 1.18 -33.64
N HIS A 46 16.40 0.45 -33.03
CA HIS A 46 16.31 -0.99 -32.81
C HIS A 46 15.31 -1.35 -31.70
N PHE A 47 15.07 -0.44 -30.74
CA PHE A 47 14.21 -0.68 -29.57
C PHE A 47 12.99 0.24 -29.52
N GLU A 48 13.16 1.51 -29.92
CA GLU A 48 12.15 2.54 -29.69
C GLU A 48 10.89 2.29 -30.53
N GLY A 49 9.73 2.25 -29.86
CA GLY A 49 8.43 2.09 -30.50
C GLY A 49 8.20 0.73 -31.16
N ARG A 50 9.11 -0.24 -30.96
CA ARG A 50 8.97 -1.58 -31.54
C ARG A 50 8.34 -2.56 -30.55
N ASN A 51 7.52 -3.45 -31.09
CA ASN A 51 7.05 -4.65 -30.42
C ASN A 51 8.10 -5.78 -30.51
N ALA A 52 9.38 -5.45 -30.32
CA ALA A 52 10.38 -6.47 -30.09
C ALA A 52 10.02 -7.23 -28.80
N THR A 53 10.17 -8.55 -28.81
CA THR A 53 9.85 -9.38 -27.65
C THR A 53 10.63 -8.88 -26.43
N HIS A 54 10.03 -8.94 -25.23
CA HIS A 54 10.72 -8.63 -23.97
C HIS A 54 11.95 -9.53 -23.69
N GLN A 55 12.34 -10.37 -24.65
CA GLN A 55 13.47 -11.30 -24.62
C GLN A 55 14.75 -10.75 -25.27
N MET A 56 14.74 -9.55 -25.89
CA MET A 56 15.98 -8.86 -26.29
C MET A 56 16.75 -8.45 -25.03
N LYS A 57 17.52 -9.39 -24.47
CA LYS A 57 18.23 -9.26 -23.19
C LYS A 57 19.47 -8.35 -23.24
N LYS A 58 19.95 -7.98 -24.43
CA LYS A 58 21.28 -7.38 -24.63
C LYS A 58 21.20 -6.24 -25.65
N LEU A 59 21.73 -5.07 -25.28
CA LEU A 59 22.05 -4.00 -26.23
C LEU A 59 23.25 -4.46 -27.07
N THR A 60 23.26 -4.12 -28.35
CA THR A 60 24.51 -4.24 -29.14
C THR A 60 25.49 -3.16 -28.67
N LEU A 61 26.79 -3.32 -28.98
CA LEU A 61 27.80 -2.31 -28.66
C LEU A 61 27.43 -0.94 -29.28
N ASP A 62 26.92 -0.93 -30.51
CA ASP A 62 26.49 0.30 -31.18
C ASP A 62 25.29 0.96 -30.50
N ASP A 63 24.32 0.16 -30.04
CA ASP A 63 23.19 0.69 -29.27
C ASP A 63 23.66 1.29 -27.93
N LEU A 64 24.63 0.65 -27.29
CA LEU A 64 25.21 1.11 -26.04
C LEU A 64 25.98 2.43 -26.22
N LYS A 65 26.79 2.56 -27.28
CA LYS A 65 27.47 3.82 -27.63
C LYS A 65 26.47 4.94 -27.92
N LYS A 66 25.45 4.66 -28.75
CA LYS A 66 24.37 5.63 -29.05
C LYS A 66 23.61 6.05 -27.78
N PHE A 67 23.37 5.13 -26.85
CA PHE A 67 22.71 5.44 -25.59
C PHE A 67 23.59 6.31 -24.67
N ARG A 68 24.89 5.99 -24.57
CA ARG A 68 25.91 6.82 -23.87
C ARG A 68 25.94 8.24 -24.44
N ASP A 69 25.93 8.39 -25.76
CA ASP A 69 25.91 9.69 -26.45
C ASP A 69 24.59 10.44 -26.18
N HIS A 70 23.45 9.74 -26.26
CA HIS A 70 22.14 10.31 -25.99
C HIS A 70 22.03 10.89 -24.58
N LEU A 71 22.58 10.18 -23.59
CA LEU A 71 22.64 10.61 -22.19
C LEU A 71 23.81 11.57 -21.90
N ARG A 72 24.71 11.80 -22.87
CA ARG A 72 25.90 12.65 -22.75
C ARG A 72 26.82 12.22 -21.61
N ILE A 73 26.99 10.92 -21.43
CA ILE A 73 27.83 10.33 -20.39
C ILE A 73 29.29 10.26 -20.88
N PRO A 74 30.29 10.77 -20.13
CA PRO A 74 31.70 10.80 -20.56
C PRO A 74 32.43 9.47 -20.32
N VAL A 75 31.84 8.36 -20.75
CA VAL A 75 32.50 7.04 -20.80
C VAL A 75 33.09 6.89 -22.19
N THR A 76 34.34 6.42 -22.36
CA THR A 76 34.98 6.30 -23.68
C THR A 76 34.51 5.04 -24.44
N ASP A 77 34.72 5.02 -25.76
CA ASP A 77 34.41 3.85 -26.59
C ASP A 77 35.20 2.61 -26.16
N GLU A 78 36.49 2.78 -25.86
CA GLU A 78 37.38 1.71 -25.37
C GLU A 78 36.85 1.07 -24.07
N GLN A 79 36.26 1.88 -23.17
CA GLN A 79 35.67 1.38 -21.93
C GLN A 79 34.43 0.51 -22.19
N LEU A 80 33.63 0.85 -23.20
CA LEU A 80 32.45 0.06 -23.60
C LEU A 80 32.85 -1.19 -24.38
N GLU A 81 33.91 -1.11 -25.19
CA GLU A 81 34.44 -2.22 -25.99
C GLU A 81 35.12 -3.30 -25.15
N LYS A 82 35.78 -2.91 -24.06
CA LYS A 82 36.50 -3.82 -23.17
C LYS A 82 35.59 -4.89 -22.56
N ASP A 83 34.39 -4.51 -22.13
CA ASP A 83 33.37 -5.44 -21.63
C ASP A 83 31.96 -4.90 -21.94
N PRO A 84 31.41 -5.20 -23.13
CA PRO A 84 30.08 -4.74 -23.53
C PRO A 84 28.95 -5.27 -22.64
N TYR A 85 29.21 -6.32 -21.84
CA TYR A 85 28.25 -6.90 -20.92
C TYR A 85 28.28 -6.24 -19.54
N ARG A 86 29.33 -5.48 -19.23
CA ARG A 86 29.50 -4.78 -17.95
C ARG A 86 30.00 -3.34 -18.18
N PRO A 87 29.19 -2.48 -18.85
CA PRO A 87 29.53 -1.07 -18.98
C PRO A 87 29.75 -0.44 -17.59
N PRO A 88 30.70 0.50 -17.46
CA PRO A 88 31.00 1.11 -16.19
C PRO A 88 29.81 1.94 -15.68
N TYR A 89 29.61 1.96 -14.36
CA TYR A 89 28.73 2.94 -13.74
C TYR A 89 29.36 4.32 -13.83
N PHE A 90 28.55 5.33 -14.13
CA PHE A 90 28.96 6.72 -14.15
C PHE A 90 28.36 7.49 -12.97
N HIS A 91 29.20 8.23 -12.26
CA HIS A 91 28.80 9.20 -11.25
C HIS A 91 29.59 10.50 -11.50
N PRO A 92 28.93 11.64 -11.76
CA PRO A 92 29.61 12.88 -12.16
C PRO A 92 30.44 13.54 -11.03
N GLY A 93 30.34 12.99 -9.82
CA GLY A 93 31.02 13.47 -8.61
C GLY A 93 30.01 14.05 -7.61
N THR A 94 30.33 14.00 -6.32
CA THR A 94 29.42 14.49 -5.26
C THR A 94 29.16 15.98 -5.34
N ASP A 95 30.11 16.73 -5.90
CA ASP A 95 30.03 18.18 -6.04
C ASP A 95 29.34 18.67 -7.31
N ALA A 96 28.96 17.75 -8.21
CA ALA A 96 28.32 18.09 -9.47
C ALA A 96 26.98 18.81 -9.24
N PRO A 97 26.66 19.86 -10.02
CA PRO A 97 25.42 20.65 -9.83
C PRO A 97 24.15 19.80 -9.85
N GLU A 98 24.08 18.79 -10.72
CA GLU A 98 22.96 17.86 -10.82
C GLU A 98 22.79 16.96 -9.58
N ILE A 99 23.90 16.57 -8.93
CA ILE A 99 23.86 15.78 -7.69
C ILE A 99 23.40 16.67 -6.53
N LYS A 100 23.92 17.90 -6.43
CA LYS A 100 23.46 18.88 -5.43
C LYS A 100 21.96 19.15 -5.57
N TYR A 101 21.50 19.44 -6.79
CA TYR A 101 20.08 19.65 -7.07
C TYR A 101 19.22 18.44 -6.68
N LEU A 102 19.65 17.21 -7.04
CA LEU A 102 18.95 15.98 -6.68
C LEU A 102 18.82 15.82 -5.15
N LEU A 103 19.91 16.02 -4.42
CA LEU A 103 19.94 15.88 -2.96
C LEU A 103 19.09 16.97 -2.28
N GLU A 104 19.16 18.22 -2.75
CA GLU A 104 18.31 19.32 -2.26
C GLU A 104 16.83 19.03 -2.46
N ARG A 105 16.43 18.53 -3.64
CA ARG A 105 15.03 18.17 -3.90
C ARG A 105 14.57 17.02 -3.00
N ARG A 106 15.41 16.01 -2.74
CA ARG A 106 15.08 14.93 -1.80
C ARG A 106 14.98 15.43 -0.37
N ALA A 107 15.91 16.28 0.08
CA ALA A 107 15.86 16.89 1.40
C ALA A 107 14.58 17.71 1.61
N ALA A 108 14.19 18.54 0.63
CA ALA A 108 12.94 19.31 0.66
C ALA A 108 11.68 18.42 0.68
N LEU A 109 11.79 17.17 0.23
CA LEU A 109 10.71 16.16 0.21
C LEU A 109 10.80 15.15 1.36
N GLY A 110 11.60 15.44 2.40
CA GLY A 110 11.66 14.63 3.62
C GLY A 110 12.63 13.44 3.60
N GLY A 111 13.63 13.43 2.71
CA GLY A 111 14.69 12.39 2.69
C GLY A 111 14.64 11.53 1.43
N SER A 112 15.20 10.33 1.42
CA SER A 112 15.20 9.44 0.24
C SER A 112 14.04 8.44 0.29
N VAL A 113 13.53 8.02 -0.88
CA VAL A 113 12.50 6.97 -1.00
C VAL A 113 12.83 6.03 -2.18
N PRO A 114 12.48 4.73 -2.11
CA PRO A 114 11.77 4.06 -1.01
C PRO A 114 12.66 3.79 0.22
N GLU A 115 12.04 3.77 1.40
CA GLU A 115 12.65 3.38 2.67
C GLU A 115 11.69 2.45 3.42
N ARG A 116 12.20 1.46 4.16
CA ARG A 116 11.41 0.65 5.10
C ARG A 116 11.93 0.87 6.51
N ARG A 117 11.05 1.33 7.39
CA ARG A 117 11.36 1.58 8.81
C ARG A 117 11.08 0.34 9.64
N SER A 118 11.97 0.05 10.59
CA SER A 118 11.81 -1.02 11.58
C SER A 118 11.37 -0.50 12.95
N LYS A 119 11.66 0.77 13.26
CA LYS A 119 11.28 1.40 14.52
C LYS A 119 9.81 1.83 14.47
N HIS A 120 9.06 1.46 15.50
CA HIS A 120 7.67 1.84 15.72
C HIS A 120 7.46 2.28 17.18
N SER A 121 6.30 2.85 17.47
CA SER A 121 5.89 3.12 18.85
C SER A 121 5.73 1.81 19.64
N ASP A 122 6.12 1.80 20.90
CA ASP A 122 5.83 0.66 21.79
C ASP A 122 4.31 0.51 22.00
N ILE A 123 3.88 -0.71 22.29
CA ILE A 123 2.50 -1.03 22.64
C ILE A 123 2.45 -1.61 24.05
N GLU A 124 1.50 -1.12 24.84
CA GLU A 124 1.22 -1.69 26.15
C GLU A 124 0.30 -2.90 25.95
N LEU A 125 0.75 -4.08 26.40
CA LEU A 125 -0.03 -5.30 26.29
C LEU A 125 -1.10 -5.33 27.40
N PRO A 126 -2.28 -5.93 27.13
CA PRO A 126 -3.31 -6.09 28.16
C PRO A 126 -2.79 -6.88 29.35
N GLU A 127 -3.24 -6.52 30.55
CA GLU A 127 -2.89 -7.23 31.77
C GLU A 127 -3.52 -8.64 31.82
N ALA A 128 -2.96 -9.52 32.67
CA ALA A 128 -3.47 -10.88 32.86
C ALA A 128 -4.98 -10.93 33.18
N LYS A 129 -5.50 -9.89 33.86
CA LYS A 129 -6.92 -9.75 34.20
C LYS A 129 -7.83 -9.73 32.96
N THR A 130 -7.39 -9.13 31.86
CA THR A 130 -8.13 -9.08 30.59
C THR A 130 -8.35 -10.48 30.01
N TYR A 131 -7.52 -11.45 30.38
CA TYR A 131 -7.58 -12.84 29.90
C TYR A 131 -8.28 -13.80 30.87
N GLU A 132 -8.66 -13.36 32.08
CA GLU A 132 -9.16 -14.27 33.14
C GLU A 132 -10.41 -15.06 32.73
N VAL A 133 -11.36 -14.41 32.05
CA VAL A 133 -12.60 -15.05 31.60
C VAL A 133 -12.29 -16.13 30.56
N ALA A 134 -11.44 -15.82 29.57
CA ALA A 134 -11.01 -16.79 28.58
C ALA A 134 -10.25 -17.96 29.22
N LYS A 135 -9.37 -17.68 30.18
CA LYS A 135 -8.56 -18.68 30.90
C LYS A 135 -9.41 -19.62 31.75
N ARG A 136 -10.52 -19.15 32.32
CA ARG A 136 -11.47 -19.98 33.07
C ARG A 136 -12.16 -21.04 32.18
N GLY A 137 -12.21 -20.80 30.86
CA GLY A 137 -12.86 -21.69 29.90
C GLY A 137 -14.40 -21.63 29.99
N SER A 138 -15.06 -22.54 29.30
CA SER A 138 -16.54 -22.59 29.22
C SER A 138 -17.22 -23.27 30.42
N GLY A 139 -16.44 -23.79 31.37
CA GLY A 139 -16.95 -24.50 32.54
C GLY A 139 -17.75 -25.73 32.14
N LYS A 140 -19.02 -25.79 32.58
CA LYS A 140 -19.95 -26.89 32.26
C LYS A 140 -20.69 -26.70 30.94
N GLN A 141 -20.57 -25.53 30.30
CA GLN A 141 -21.25 -25.23 29.05
C GLN A 141 -20.37 -25.64 27.86
N GLN A 142 -21.00 -26.16 26.81
CA GLN A 142 -20.32 -26.34 25.53
C GLN A 142 -20.17 -24.99 24.84
N ALA A 143 -19.02 -24.77 24.20
CA ALA A 143 -18.76 -23.57 23.42
C ALA A 143 -17.92 -23.93 22.20
N ALA A 144 -18.26 -23.38 21.04
CA ALA A 144 -17.38 -23.44 19.88
C ALA A 144 -16.15 -22.55 20.12
N THR A 145 -15.01 -22.93 19.54
CA THR A 145 -13.77 -22.15 19.61
C THR A 145 -13.94 -20.74 19.07
N THR A 146 -14.77 -20.55 18.03
CA THR A 146 -15.14 -19.21 17.51
C THR A 146 -15.82 -18.36 18.58
N MET A 147 -16.75 -18.92 19.37
CA MET A 147 -17.41 -18.18 20.45
C MET A 147 -16.41 -17.78 21.55
N ALA A 148 -15.49 -18.67 21.90
CA ALA A 148 -14.43 -18.38 22.87
C ALA A 148 -13.49 -17.27 22.37
N PHE A 149 -13.11 -17.34 21.10
CA PHE A 149 -12.29 -16.34 20.42
C PHE A 149 -12.96 -14.96 20.40
N VAL A 150 -14.22 -14.86 19.98
CA VAL A 150 -14.95 -13.59 19.93
C VAL A 150 -15.11 -12.97 21.33
N ARG A 151 -15.34 -13.78 22.37
CA ARG A 151 -15.38 -13.30 23.75
C ARG A 151 -14.04 -12.70 24.18
N LEU A 152 -12.93 -13.38 23.92
CA LEU A 152 -11.60 -12.85 24.20
C LEU A 152 -11.33 -11.57 23.41
N LEU A 153 -11.62 -11.56 22.11
CA LEU A 153 -11.44 -10.40 21.27
C LEU A 153 -12.23 -9.18 21.78
N LYS A 154 -13.45 -9.40 22.28
CA LYS A 154 -14.25 -8.35 22.93
C LYS A 154 -13.53 -7.70 24.10
N ASP A 155 -12.94 -8.52 24.97
CA ASP A 155 -12.27 -8.05 26.18
C ASP A 155 -10.98 -7.32 25.81
N LEU A 156 -10.23 -7.81 24.82
CA LEU A 156 -9.05 -7.12 24.27
C LEU A 156 -9.39 -5.78 23.61
N MET A 157 -10.51 -5.70 22.88
CA MET A 157 -10.97 -4.44 22.26
C MET A 157 -11.46 -3.42 23.30
N ARG A 158 -11.88 -3.86 24.49
CA ARG A 158 -12.31 -2.99 25.59
C ARG A 158 -11.15 -2.46 26.43
N ASP A 159 -9.97 -3.06 26.31
CA ASP A 159 -8.76 -2.57 26.95
C ASP A 159 -8.45 -1.14 26.45
N LYS A 160 -8.25 -0.20 27.38
CA LYS A 160 -8.10 1.22 27.05
C LYS A 160 -6.78 1.54 26.35
N ASN A 161 -5.73 0.76 26.63
CA ASN A 161 -4.38 1.00 26.13
C ASN A 161 -4.14 0.23 24.84
N PHE A 162 -4.69 -0.99 24.74
CA PHE A 162 -4.47 -1.90 23.63
C PHE A 162 -5.60 -1.93 22.59
N GLY A 163 -6.87 -1.78 23.00
CA GLY A 163 -8.03 -2.05 22.14
C GLY A 163 -8.07 -1.23 20.85
N LYS A 164 -7.55 0.00 20.88
CA LYS A 164 -7.41 0.90 19.70
C LYS A 164 -6.45 0.37 18.62
N HIS A 165 -5.57 -0.57 18.97
CA HIS A 165 -4.62 -1.16 18.05
C HIS A 165 -5.21 -2.35 17.28
N ILE A 166 -6.35 -2.88 17.72
CA ILE A 166 -6.99 -4.02 17.06
C ILE A 166 -7.79 -3.51 15.86
N ALA A 167 -7.60 -4.14 14.70
CA ALA A 167 -8.36 -3.86 13.48
C ALA A 167 -9.15 -5.12 13.06
N PRO A 168 -10.40 -5.30 13.53
CA PRO A 168 -11.22 -6.42 13.11
C PRO A 168 -11.72 -6.23 11.68
N ILE A 169 -11.59 -7.25 10.86
CA ILE A 169 -11.93 -7.26 9.44
C ILE A 169 -12.90 -8.41 9.19
N ILE A 170 -14.08 -8.10 8.65
CA ILE A 170 -15.16 -9.07 8.46
C ILE A 170 -15.80 -8.84 7.07
N PRO A 171 -15.63 -9.77 6.11
CA PRO A 171 -16.26 -9.67 4.81
C PRO A 171 -17.69 -10.22 4.88
N ASP A 172 -18.64 -9.37 5.27
CA ASP A 172 -20.08 -9.68 5.34
C ASP A 172 -20.53 -10.54 6.53
N GLU A 173 -20.01 -11.77 6.65
CA GLU A 173 -20.59 -12.86 7.44
C GLU A 173 -20.37 -12.77 8.97
N ALA A 174 -20.62 -11.60 9.56
CA ALA A 174 -20.38 -11.31 10.97
C ALA A 174 -21.22 -12.17 11.93
N ARG A 175 -22.51 -12.40 11.62
CA ARG A 175 -23.42 -13.17 12.49
C ARG A 175 -23.01 -14.63 12.59
N THR A 176 -22.56 -15.23 11.49
CA THR A 176 -22.04 -16.60 11.44
C THR A 176 -20.91 -16.80 12.45
N PHE A 177 -20.03 -15.81 12.60
CA PHE A 177 -18.91 -15.87 13.54
C PHE A 177 -19.23 -15.28 14.92
N GLY A 178 -20.44 -14.74 15.14
CA GLY A 178 -20.82 -14.05 16.39
C GLY A 178 -20.18 -12.68 16.58
N MET A 179 -19.62 -12.10 15.51
CA MET A 179 -18.95 -10.79 15.51
C MET A 179 -19.95 -9.61 15.52
N ASP A 180 -21.23 -9.87 15.25
CA ASP A 180 -22.33 -8.91 15.38
C ASP A 180 -22.48 -8.34 16.81
N ALA A 181 -22.00 -9.08 17.80
CA ALA A 181 -21.85 -8.61 19.19
C ALA A 181 -21.02 -7.32 19.32
N PHE A 182 -20.22 -6.95 18.31
CA PHE A 182 -19.39 -5.74 18.28
C PHE A 182 -20.10 -4.53 17.67
N PHE A 183 -21.15 -4.71 16.86
CA PHE A 183 -21.81 -3.60 16.15
C PHE A 183 -22.28 -2.46 17.06
N PRO A 184 -22.91 -2.72 18.23
CA PRO A 184 -23.38 -1.62 19.08
C PRO A 184 -22.26 -0.77 19.69
N THR A 185 -21.07 -1.35 19.88
CA THR A 185 -19.97 -0.72 20.62
C THR A 185 -18.84 -0.26 19.71
N ALA A 186 -18.24 -1.18 18.95
CA ALA A 186 -17.14 -0.89 18.04
C ALA A 186 -17.60 -0.22 16.75
N LYS A 187 -18.83 -0.51 16.30
CA LYS A 187 -19.44 -0.02 15.05
C LYS A 187 -18.62 -0.36 13.80
N ILE A 188 -19.26 -0.27 12.65
CA ILE A 188 -18.61 -0.44 11.36
C ILE A 188 -18.08 0.91 10.89
N TYR A 189 -16.83 0.91 10.45
CA TYR A 189 -16.21 2.09 9.89
C TYR A 189 -16.90 2.48 8.58
N ASN A 190 -17.57 3.62 8.58
CA ASN A 190 -18.07 4.28 7.39
C ASN A 190 -17.78 5.79 7.50
N PRO A 191 -16.91 6.36 6.66
CA PRO A 191 -16.55 7.78 6.74
C PRO A 191 -17.75 8.72 6.50
N LYS A 192 -18.83 8.23 5.88
CA LYS A 192 -20.07 8.99 5.66
C LYS A 192 -21.11 8.78 6.75
N GLY A 193 -20.83 7.90 7.72
CA GLY A 193 -21.81 7.45 8.72
C GLY A 193 -22.97 6.66 8.12
N GLN A 194 -23.93 6.32 8.98
CA GLN A 194 -25.12 5.57 8.59
C GLN A 194 -26.19 6.51 8.01
N ASN A 195 -26.38 6.48 6.69
CA ASN A 195 -27.34 7.34 5.97
C ASN A 195 -28.60 6.59 5.50
N TYR A 196 -28.90 5.45 6.13
CA TYR A 196 -30.05 4.60 5.81
C TYR A 196 -30.63 4.00 7.09
N LEU A 197 -31.89 3.57 7.02
CA LEU A 197 -32.53 2.80 8.09
C LEU A 197 -32.16 1.33 7.91
N SER A 198 -31.45 0.74 8.87
CA SER A 198 -31.08 -0.67 8.77
C SER A 198 -32.31 -1.57 8.93
N VAL A 199 -32.31 -2.67 8.19
CA VAL A 199 -33.39 -3.69 8.25
C VAL A 199 -33.44 -4.35 9.62
N ASP A 200 -32.30 -4.44 10.30
CA ASP A 200 -32.15 -5.08 11.61
C ASP A 200 -32.25 -4.10 12.79
N ARG A 201 -32.71 -2.86 12.57
CA ARG A 201 -32.75 -1.80 13.60
C ARG A 201 -33.47 -2.17 14.89
N ASP A 202 -34.43 -3.09 14.81
CA ASP A 202 -35.23 -3.56 15.95
C ASP A 202 -34.53 -4.72 16.71
N LEU A 203 -33.38 -5.19 16.23
CA LEU A 203 -32.56 -6.21 16.89
C LEU A 203 -31.56 -5.59 17.88
N VAL A 204 -31.28 -6.31 18.97
CA VAL A 204 -30.33 -5.86 20.02
C VAL A 204 -28.93 -5.62 19.46
N LEU A 205 -28.52 -6.44 18.49
CA LEU A 205 -27.21 -6.38 17.82
C LEU A 205 -27.33 -5.77 16.41
N ALA A 206 -28.17 -4.75 16.27
CA ALA A 206 -28.37 -4.06 15.00
C ALA A 206 -27.07 -3.49 14.43
N TYR A 207 -26.98 -3.51 13.11
CA TYR A 207 -25.94 -2.88 12.32
C TYR A 207 -25.84 -1.38 12.64
N LYS A 208 -24.62 -0.93 13.00
CA LYS A 208 -24.34 0.48 13.24
C LYS A 208 -23.07 0.92 12.53
N GLU A 209 -23.19 1.98 11.74
CA GLU A 209 -22.07 2.55 10.99
C GLU A 209 -21.69 3.93 11.53
N SER A 210 -20.39 4.24 11.52
CA SER A 210 -19.87 5.51 12.02
C SER A 210 -18.51 5.83 11.42
N ALA A 211 -18.20 7.12 11.25
CA ALA A 211 -16.86 7.57 10.89
C ALA A 211 -15.81 7.25 11.97
N GLN A 212 -16.25 6.92 13.19
CA GLN A 212 -15.41 6.46 14.30
C GLN A 212 -15.55 4.94 14.53
N GLY A 213 -16.17 4.21 13.59
CA GLY A 213 -16.26 2.76 13.68
C GLY A 213 -14.89 2.10 13.59
N GLN A 214 -14.72 0.99 14.30
CA GLN A 214 -13.47 0.24 14.36
C GLN A 214 -13.49 -1.02 13.46
N LEU A 215 -14.67 -1.56 13.16
CA LEU A 215 -14.80 -2.75 12.33
C LEU A 215 -14.65 -2.39 10.85
N ILE A 216 -13.77 -3.08 10.14
CA ILE A 216 -13.58 -2.95 8.70
C ILE A 216 -14.45 -3.99 8.01
N HIS A 217 -15.41 -3.52 7.21
CA HIS A 217 -16.41 -4.38 6.58
C HIS A 217 -16.44 -4.17 5.06
N PRO A 218 -15.60 -4.89 4.28
CA PRO A 218 -15.50 -4.70 2.82
C PRO A 218 -16.68 -5.31 2.03
N GLY A 219 -17.64 -5.98 2.70
CA GLY A 219 -18.68 -6.79 2.05
C GLY A 219 -18.12 -8.12 1.57
N ILE A 220 -18.81 -8.77 0.62
CA ILE A 220 -18.38 -10.04 0.00
C ILE A 220 -17.16 -9.77 -0.91
N ASN A 221 -15.99 -9.64 -0.29
CA ASN A 221 -14.74 -9.26 -0.95
C ASN A 221 -13.53 -9.67 -0.10
N GLU A 222 -13.18 -10.95 -0.15
CA GLU A 222 -12.02 -11.52 0.56
C GLU A 222 -10.71 -10.87 0.09
N ALA A 223 -10.57 -10.55 -1.20
CA ALA A 223 -9.38 -9.85 -1.72
C ALA A 223 -9.23 -8.45 -1.10
N GLY A 224 -10.33 -7.71 -0.95
CA GLY A 224 -10.37 -6.43 -0.24
C GLY A 224 -10.07 -6.58 1.26
N ALA A 225 -10.57 -7.64 1.89
CA ALA A 225 -10.26 -7.95 3.28
C ALA A 225 -8.78 -8.28 3.49
N VAL A 226 -8.15 -9.02 2.58
CA VAL A 226 -6.70 -9.31 2.58
C VAL A 226 -5.88 -8.04 2.36
N ALA A 227 -6.33 -7.14 1.50
CA ALA A 227 -5.68 -5.84 1.32
C ALA A 227 -5.74 -5.00 2.61
N ALA A 228 -6.88 -4.96 3.29
CA ALA A 228 -7.04 -4.31 4.59
C ALA A 228 -6.17 -4.96 5.68
N PHE A 229 -6.14 -6.30 5.72
CA PHE A 229 -5.33 -7.08 6.64
C PHE A 229 -3.84 -6.80 6.46
N THR A 230 -3.39 -6.71 5.21
CA THR A 230 -1.99 -6.40 4.86
C THR A 230 -1.64 -4.96 5.25
N ALA A 231 -2.51 -3.99 4.93
CA ALA A 231 -2.29 -2.59 5.27
C ALA A 231 -2.19 -2.39 6.79
N ALA A 232 -3.11 -2.97 7.56
CA ALA A 232 -3.08 -2.91 9.02
C ALA A 232 -1.88 -3.68 9.60
N GLY A 233 -1.63 -4.91 9.14
CA GLY A 233 -0.52 -5.75 9.63
C GLY A 233 0.87 -5.20 9.33
N THR A 234 1.00 -4.29 8.37
CA THR A 234 2.27 -3.61 8.04
C THR A 234 2.35 -2.16 8.54
N ALA A 235 1.31 -1.67 9.23
CA ALA A 235 1.24 -0.29 9.71
C ALA A 235 2.39 0.06 10.68
N TYR A 236 2.91 -0.91 11.43
CA TYR A 236 4.08 -0.71 12.30
C TYR A 236 5.31 -0.23 11.52
N ALA A 237 5.55 -0.74 10.31
CA ALA A 237 6.69 -0.37 9.49
C ALA A 237 6.40 0.86 8.61
N THR A 238 5.18 0.92 8.04
CA THR A 238 4.80 1.99 7.11
C THR A 238 4.53 3.30 7.83
N HIS A 239 3.81 3.25 8.95
CA HIS A 239 3.35 4.43 9.70
C HIS A 239 4.00 4.58 11.08
N GLY A 240 4.76 3.60 11.54
CA GLY A 240 5.32 3.60 12.91
C GLY A 240 4.29 3.30 13.99
N VAL A 241 3.08 2.88 13.62
CA VAL A 241 1.96 2.60 14.53
C VAL A 241 1.60 1.13 14.42
N PRO A 242 1.89 0.32 15.44
CA PRO A 242 1.52 -1.09 15.42
C PRO A 242 0.00 -1.25 15.44
N LEU A 243 -0.53 -2.05 14.52
CA LEU A 243 -1.90 -2.52 14.54
C LEU A 243 -1.90 -4.04 14.54
N VAL A 244 -2.92 -4.63 15.15
CA VAL A 244 -3.17 -6.06 15.22
C VAL A 244 -4.40 -6.37 14.38
N PRO A 245 -4.22 -6.73 13.10
CA PRO A 245 -5.35 -7.07 12.24
C PRO A 245 -5.94 -8.42 12.63
N VAL A 246 -7.27 -8.49 12.68
CA VAL A 246 -8.01 -9.71 13.00
C VAL A 246 -9.02 -9.96 11.90
N TYR A 247 -8.66 -10.82 10.95
CA TYR A 247 -9.48 -11.16 9.80
C TYR A 247 -10.19 -12.49 10.03
N VAL A 248 -11.53 -12.47 10.05
CA VAL A 248 -12.38 -13.65 10.27
C VAL A 248 -13.23 -13.89 9.02
N PHE A 249 -13.18 -15.11 8.49
CA PHE A 249 -13.86 -15.51 7.25
C PHE A 249 -13.99 -17.04 7.22
N TYR A 250 -14.76 -17.58 6.28
CA TYR A 250 -14.85 -19.02 6.08
C TYR A 250 -13.53 -19.57 5.57
N SER A 251 -12.97 -20.56 6.26
CA SER A 251 -11.61 -21.08 5.96
C SER A 251 -11.43 -21.56 4.51
N MET A 252 -12.49 -22.05 3.86
CA MET A 252 -12.49 -22.49 2.46
C MET A 252 -12.10 -21.37 1.47
N PHE A 253 -12.37 -20.11 1.81
CA PHE A 253 -12.02 -18.94 0.99
C PHE A 253 -10.66 -18.34 1.40
N GLY A 254 -9.84 -19.13 2.09
CA GLY A 254 -8.47 -18.83 2.48
C GLY A 254 -7.46 -19.37 1.49
N PHE A 255 -6.30 -19.76 2.02
CA PHE A 255 -5.23 -20.43 1.27
C PHE A 255 -5.46 -21.93 1.19
#